data_AF-A0A427UHK5-F1
#
_entry.id   AF-A0A427UHK5-F1
#
_cell.length_a   1.000
_cell.length_b   1.000
_cell.length_c   1.000
_cell.angle_alpha   90.00
_cell.angle_beta   90.00
_cell.angle_gamma   90.00
#
_symmetry.space_group_name_H-M   'P 1'
#
loop_
_entity.id
_entity.type
_entity.pdbx_description
1 polymer ?
#
loop_
_entity_poly.entity_id
_entity_poly.type
_entity_poly.pdbx_seq_one_letter_code
_entity_poly.pdbx_strand_id
1 'polypeptide(L)' 'MEELLKLKDKLEKMTSAELYEYVKENYPEKPDAGLGKKKLVIRRILNLEREKMNK' A
#
# COMPACT_ATOMS: atom_id res chain seq x y z
N MET A 1 -13.51 5.04 5.55
CA MET A 1 -13.39 5.71 4.22
C MET A 1 -12.37 6.85 4.27
N GLU A 2 -12.42 7.72 5.28
CA GLU A 2 -11.44 8.79 5.50
C GLU A 2 -10.00 8.26 5.73
N GLU A 3 -9.86 7.13 6.43
CA GLU A 3 -8.55 6.50 6.68
C GLU A 3 -7.86 6.02 5.40
N LEU A 4 -8.61 5.43 4.47
CA LEU A 4 -8.07 5.00 3.17
C LEU A 4 -7.64 6.20 2.31
N LEU A 5 -8.33 7.34 2.42
CA LEU A 5 -7.93 8.58 1.75
C LEU A 5 -6.63 9.13 2.33
N LYS A 6 -6.50 9.21 3.66
CA LYS A 6 -5.27 9.63 4.33
C LYS A 6 -4.09 8.71 3.99
N LEU A 7 -4.35 7.40 3.95
CA LEU A 7 -3.35 6.42 3.54
C LEU A 7 -2.93 6.62 2.09
N LYS A 8 -3.88 6.79 1.17
CA LYS A 8 -3.59 7.04 -0.24
C LYS A 8 -2.70 8.28 -0.41
N ASP A 9 -3.02 9.38 0.26
CA ASP A 9 -2.23 10.62 0.19
C ASP A 9 -0.81 10.43 0.73
N LYS A 10 -0.65 9.65 1.80
CA LYS A 10 0.67 9.26 2.33
C LYS A 10 1.47 8.46 1.30
N LEU A 11 0.86 7.44 0.70
CA LEU A 11 1.50 6.56 -0.28
C LEU A 11 1.84 7.28 -1.59
N GLU A 12 1.03 8.25 -2.02
CA GLU A 12 1.32 9.04 -3.23
C GLU A 12 2.54 9.96 -3.06
N LYS A 13 2.86 10.37 -1.82
CA LYS A 13 4.05 11.18 -1.51
C LYS A 13 5.35 10.35 -1.43
N MET A 14 5.24 9.03 -1.28
CA MET A 14 6.40 8.13 -1.22
C MET A 14 7.00 7.86 -2.60
N THR A 15 8.31 7.65 -2.66
CA THR A 15 9.02 7.11 -3.81
C THR A 15 8.72 5.62 -4.02
N SER A 16 9.07 5.08 -5.18
CA SER A 16 8.90 3.65 -5.45
C SER A 16 9.69 2.76 -4.48
N ALA A 17 10.87 3.23 -4.03
CA ALA A 17 11.69 2.50 -3.06
C ALA A 17 11.04 2.52 -1.66
N GLU A 18 10.55 3.67 -1.22
CA GLU A 18 9.83 3.77 0.06
C GLU A 18 8.56 2.93 0.07
N LEU A 19 7.84 2.84 -1.06
CA LEU A 19 6.67 1.96 -1.17
C LEU A 19 7.04 0.48 -1.10
N TYR A 20 8.18 0.09 -1.66
CA TYR A 20 8.66 -1.27 -1.58
C TYR A 20 9.00 -1.66 -0.13
N GLU A 21 9.75 -0.83 0.59
CA GLU A 21 10.06 -1.06 2.00
C GLU A 21 8.79 -1.01 2.87
N TYR A 22 7.89 -0.06 2.61
CA TYR A 22 6.61 0.02 3.30
C TYR A 22 5.82 -1.29 3.16
N VAL A 23 5.76 -1.87 1.96
CA VAL A 23 5.07 -3.15 1.78
C VAL A 23 5.76 -4.27 2.55
N LYS A 24 7.08 -4.35 2.48
CA LYS A 24 7.86 -5.39 3.15
C LYS A 24 7.70 -5.36 4.67
N GLU A 25 7.58 -4.17 5.27
CA GLU A 25 7.36 -3.99 6.71
C GLU A 25 5.91 -4.25 7.14
N ASN A 26 4.93 -3.77 6.36
CA ASN A 26 3.52 -3.77 6.78
C ASN A 26 2.71 -4.98 6.27
N TYR A 27 3.19 -5.64 5.23
CA TYR A 27 2.56 -6.82 4.62
C TYR A 27 3.61 -7.90 4.35
N PRO A 28 4.28 -8.43 5.39
CA PRO A 28 5.31 -9.46 5.22
C PRO A 28 4.76 -10.75 4.57
N GLU A 29 3.46 -11.00 4.70
CA GLU A 29 2.75 -12.10 4.02
C GLU A 29 2.59 -11.91 2.50
N LYS A 30 2.71 -10.67 2.00
CA LYS A 30 2.48 -10.30 0.60
C LYS A 30 3.57 -9.33 0.07
N PRO A 31 4.85 -9.74 0.07
CA PRO A 31 5.95 -8.87 -0.36
C PRO A 31 5.86 -8.50 -1.86
N ASP A 32 5.19 -9.34 -2.64
CA ASP A 32 4.91 -9.13 -4.06
C ASP A 32 4.01 -7.90 -4.32
N ALA A 33 3.25 -7.45 -3.32
CA ALA A 33 2.43 -6.24 -3.43
C ALA A 33 3.27 -4.98 -3.69
N GLY A 34 4.55 -4.99 -3.31
CA GLY A 34 5.51 -3.88 -3.47
C GLY A 34 6.15 -3.80 -4.86
N LEU A 35 5.92 -4.78 -5.73
CA LEU A 35 6.58 -4.87 -7.03
C LEU A 35 5.79 -4.20 -8.16
N GLY A 36 6.50 -3.50 -9.05
CA GLY A 36 5.98 -2.93 -10.29
C GLY A 36 5.79 -1.41 -10.24
N LYS A 37 4.87 -0.89 -11.07
CA LYS A 37 4.64 0.56 -11.16
C LYS A 37 4.03 1.08 -9.86
N LYS A 38 4.53 2.22 -9.37
CA LYS A 38 4.04 2.93 -8.17
C LYS A 38 2.51 2.93 -8.03
N LYS A 39 1.78 3.34 -9.08
CA LYS A 39 0.30 3.39 -9.06
C LYS A 39 -0.35 2.02 -8.78
N LEU A 40 0.23 0.93 -9.27
CA LEU A 40 -0.27 -0.43 -9.02
C LEU A 40 0.02 -0.87 -7.58
N VAL A 41 1.22 -0.56 -7.07
CA VAL A 41 1.60 -0.84 -5.68
C VAL A 41 0.66 -0.14 -4.71
N ILE A 42 0.42 1.16 -4.89
CA ILE A 42 -0.53 1.94 -4.08
C ILE A 42 -1.92 1.30 -4.11
N ARG A 43 -2.41 0.94 -5.31
CA ARG A 43 -3.73 0.29 -5.45
C ARG A 43 -3.81 -1.03 -4.68
N ARG A 44 -2.76 -1.85 -4.72
CA ARG A 44 -2.71 -3.12 -3.98
C ARG A 44 -2.73 -2.89 -2.48
N ILE A 45 -1.92 -1.96 -1.96
CA ILE A 45 -1.90 -1.59 -0.54
C ILE A 45 -3.29 -1.16 -0.07
N LEU A 46 -3.95 -0.25 -0.81
CA LEU A 46 -5.30 0.21 -0.46
C LEU A 46 -6.34 -0.92 -0.47
N ASN A 47 -6.22 -1.88 -1.39
CA ASN A 47 -7.09 -3.05 -1.41
C ASN A 47 -6.86 -3.94 -0.18
N LEU A 48 -5.60 -4.17 0.22
CA LEU A 48 -5.27 -4.95 1.41
C LEU A 48 -5.86 -4.33 2.68
N GLU A 49 -5.75 -3.00 2.83
CA GLU A 49 -6.36 -2.31 3.96
C GLU A 49 -7.88 -2.35 3.91
N ARG A 50 -8.48 -2.27 2.72
CA ARG A 50 -9.93 -2.41 2.57
C ARG A 50 -10.41 -3.82 2.94
N GLU A 51 -9.65 -4.85 2.59
CA GLU A 51 -9.91 -6.24 3.00
C GLU A 51 -9.81 -6.40 4.51
N LYS A 52 -8.83 -5.77 5.18
CA LYS A 52 -8.70 -5.77 6.64
C LYS A 52 -9.87 -5.07 7.33
N MET A 53 -10.31 -3.92 6.82
CA MET A 53 -11.42 -3.12 7.40
C MET A 53 -12.79 -3.80 7.27
N ASN A 54 -12.97 -4.66 6.25
CA ASN A 54 -14.21 -5.39 6.02
C ASN A 54 -14.26 -6.73 6.77
N LYS A 55 -13.20 -7.09 7.50
CA LYS A 55 -13.08 -8.32 8.28
C LYS A 55 -13.40 -8.05 9.74
#